data_AF-A0A7J4NSS5-F1
#
_entry.id   AF-A0A7J4NSS5-F1
#
_cell.length_a   1.000
_cell.length_b   1.000
_cell.length_c   1.000
_cell.angle_alpha   90.00
_cell.angle_beta   90.00
_cell.angle_gamma   90.00
#
_symmetry.space_group_name_H-M   'P 1'
#
loop_
_entity.id
_entity.type
_entity.pdbx_description
1 polymer ?
#
loop_
_entity_poly.entity_id
_entity_poly.type
_entity_poly.pdbx_seq_one_letter_code
_entity_poly.pdbx_strand_id
1 'polypeptide(L)' 'LAAYYCDKICLLQDGKLISAGTPEQVLTQSNIERAFNITVEVIPNEITNSLYVIPVLEPLHDTLH' A
#
# COMPACT_ATOMS: atom_id res chain seq x y z
N LEU A 1 -2.71 10.17 -0.87
CA LEU A 1 -3.04 11.34 -1.73
C LEU A 1 -2.54 11.19 -3.15
N ALA A 2 -1.24 10.96 -3.40
CA ALA A 2 -0.68 10.86 -4.76
C ALA A 2 -1.42 9.88 -5.67
N ALA A 3 -1.70 8.67 -5.19
CA ALA A 3 -2.43 7.64 -5.96
C ALA A 3 -3.84 8.04 -6.41
N TYR A 4 -4.46 9.06 -5.80
CA TYR A 4 -5.81 9.49 -6.15
C TYR A 4 -5.82 10.56 -7.25
N TYR A 5 -4.73 11.32 -7.41
CA TYR A 5 -4.69 12.49 -8.29
C TYR A 5 -3.63 12.39 -9.38
N CYS A 6 -2.68 11.47 -9.28
CA CYS A 6 -1.60 11.34 -10.24
C CYS A 6 -1.85 10.17 -11.19
N ASP A 7 -1.68 10.41 -12.49
CA ASP A 7 -1.69 9.34 -13.50
C ASP A 7 -0.51 8.38 -13.32
N LYS A 8 0.60 8.89 -12.76
CA LYS A 8 1.80 8.13 -12.46
C LYS A 8 2.38 8.54 -11.11
N ILE A 9 2.89 7.55 -10.38
CA ILE A 9 3.57 7.73 -9.10
C ILE A 9 4.90 6.96 -9.10
N CYS A 10 5.77 7.30 -8.15
CA CYS A 10 6.97 6.54 -7.85
C CYS A 10 7.00 6.17 -6.37
N LEU A 11 7.45 4.95 -6.08
CA LEU A 11 7.67 4.46 -4.73
C LEU A 11 9.17 4.38 -4.46
N LEU A 12 9.60 5.01 -3.38
CA LEU A 12 11.00 5.08 -2.98
C LEU A 12 11.19 4.40 -1.62
N GLN A 13 12.36 3.79 -1.43
CA GLN A 13 12.87 3.34 -0.14
C GLN A 13 14.35 3.70 -0.06
N ASP A 14 14.76 4.36 1.03
CA ASP A 14 16.13 4.81 1.26
C ASP A 14 16.74 5.60 0.09
N GLY A 15 15.94 6.49 -0.49
CA GLY A 15 16.32 7.32 -1.64
C GLY A 15 16.44 6.56 -2.97
N LYS A 16 16.10 5.27 -3.01
CA LYS A 16 16.15 4.43 -4.21
C LYS A 16 14.75 4.16 -4.75
N LEU A 17 14.63 4.13 -6.08
CA LEU A 17 13.39 3.79 -6.76
C LEU A 17 13.09 2.29 -6.63
N ILE A 18 11.93 1.96 -6.04
CA ILE A 18 11.38 0.60 -6.01
C ILE A 18 10.56 0.34 -7.27
N SER A 19 9.62 1.25 -7.57
CA SER A 19 8.69 1.12 -8.69
C SER A 19 8.18 2.48 -9.16
N ALA A 20 7.85 2.60 -10.44
CA ALA A 20 7.20 3.76 -11.02
C ALA A 20 6.22 3.32 -12.13
N GLY A 21 5.05 3.95 -12.17
CA GLY A 21 3.95 3.53 -13.05
C GLY A 21 2.63 4.14 -12.60
N THR A 22 1.51 3.56 -13.04
CA THR A 22 0.19 3.92 -12.53
C THR A 22 0.05 3.57 -11.04
N PRO A 23 -0.90 4.15 -10.31
CA PRO A 23 -1.18 3.77 -8.93
C PRO A 23 -1.33 2.25 -8.72
N GLU A 24 -1.99 1.54 -9.63
CA GLU A 24 -2.21 0.08 -9.59
C GLU A 24 -0.94 -0.71 -9.82
N GLN A 25 -0.04 -0.22 -10.68
CA GLN A 25 1.25 -0.85 -10.93
C GLN A 25 2.23 -0.66 -9.77
N VAL A 26 2.09 0.44 -9.02
CA VAL A 26 3.04 0.82 -7.96
C VAL A 26 2.56 0.37 -6.59
N LEU A 27 1.29 0.60 -6.23
CA LEU A 27 0.71 0.23 -4.94
C LEU A 27 0.28 -1.25 -4.90
N THR A 28 1.18 -2.17 -5.23
CA THR A 28 0.95 -3.59 -5.00
C THR A 28 1.24 -3.95 -3.55
N GLN A 29 0.64 -5.02 -3.04
CA GLN A 29 0.95 -5.54 -1.70
C GLN A 29 2.46 -5.71 -1.52
N SER A 30 3.12 -6.43 -2.42
CA SER A 30 4.56 -6.68 -2.37
C SER A 30 5.42 -5.40 -2.33
N ASN A 31 5.04 -4.35 -3.07
CA ASN A 31 5.78 -3.09 -3.09
C ASN A 31 5.62 -2.33 -1.78
N ILE A 32 4.40 -2.27 -1.23
CA ILE A 32 4.12 -1.59 0.03
C ILE A 32 4.77 -2.33 1.21
N GLU A 33 4.62 -3.65 1.26
CA GLU A 33 5.25 -4.46 2.31
C GLU A 33 6.77 -4.30 2.28
N ARG A 34 7.38 -4.28 1.10
CA ARG A 34 8.82 -4.02 0.96
C ARG A 34 9.20 -2.61 1.40
N ALA A 35 8.46 -1.58 1.00
CA ALA A 35 8.81 -0.19 1.26
C ALA A 35 8.65 0.21 2.73
N PHE A 36 7.60 -0.30 3.39
CA PHE A 36 7.23 0.08 4.76
C PHE A 36 7.54 -1.00 5.79
N ASN A 37 7.91 -2.21 5.36
CA ASN A 37 8.27 -3.33 6.21
C ASN A 37 7.13 -3.74 7.19
N ILE A 38 5.90 -3.72 6.68
CA ILE A 38 4.65 -4.10 7.38
C ILE A 38 3.81 -4.99 6.46
N THR A 39 2.96 -5.83 7.01
CA THR A 39 1.96 -6.59 6.23
C THR A 39 0.76 -5.70 5.90
N VAL A 40 0.31 -5.73 4.65
CA VAL A 40 -0.86 -4.93 4.22
C VAL A 40 -1.77 -5.72 3.30
N GLU A 41 -3.02 -5.28 3.23
CA GLU A 41 -3.95 -5.66 2.16
C GLU A 41 -4.16 -4.47 1.22
N VAL A 42 -4.14 -4.73 -0.09
CA VAL A 42 -4.46 -3.73 -1.11
C VAL A 42 -5.79 -4.08 -1.75
N ILE A 43 -6.77 -3.20 -1.60
CA ILE A 43 -8.15 -3.44 -2.01
C ILE A 43 -8.57 -2.38 -3.05
N PRO A 44 -9.07 -2.78 -4.23
CA PRO A 44 -9.67 -1.84 -5.16
C PRO A 44 -11.00 -1.30 -4.61
N ASN A 45 -11.21 0.00 -4.72
CA ASN A 45 -12.49 0.66 -4.48
C ASN A 45 -13.10 1.08 -5.82
N GLU A 46 -14.11 0.34 -6.26
CA GLU A 46 -14.85 0.56 -7.52
C GLU A 46 -15.67 1.86 -7.52
N ILE A 47 -16.07 2.38 -6.34
CA ILE A 47 -16.87 3.60 -6.23
C ILE A 47 -16.02 4.83 -6.52
N THR A 48 -14.81 4.86 -5.99
CA THR A 48 -13.89 6.01 -6.13
C THR A 48 -12.81 5.79 -7.17
N ASN A 49 -12.80 4.61 -7.82
CA ASN A 49 -11.79 4.16 -8.76
C ASN A 49 -10.36 4.35 -8.20
N SER A 50 -10.15 3.90 -6.96
CA SER A 50 -8.88 4.09 -6.24
C SER A 50 -8.50 2.86 -5.42
N LEU A 51 -7.27 2.84 -4.90
CA LEU A 51 -6.77 1.73 -4.07
C LEU A 51 -6.78 2.09 -2.59
N TYR A 52 -7.26 1.17 -1.76
CA TYR A 52 -7.11 1.20 -0.32
C TYR A 52 -5.95 0.30 0.09
N VAL A 53 -5.08 0.84 0.95
CA VAL A 53 -3.94 0.12 1.53
C VAL A 53 -4.18 0.05 3.03
N ILE A 54 -4.45 -1.13 3.54
CA ILE A 54 -4.88 -1.35 4.92
C ILE A 54 -3.83 -2.22 5.63
N PRO A 55 -3.22 -1.76 6.73
CA PRO A 55 -2.33 -2.59 7.52
C PRO A 55 -3.07 -3.80 8.08
N VAL A 56 -2.48 -4.99 7.93
CA VAL A 56 -2.97 -6.19 8.62
C VAL A 56 -2.42 -6.14 10.04
N LEU A 57 -3.28 -5.85 11.00
CA LEU A 57 -2.97 -5.94 12.41
C LEU A 57 -3.24 -7.37 12.87
N GLU A 58 -2.28 -7.99 13.55
CA GLU A 58 -2.59 -9.22 14.29
C GLU A 58 -3.72 -8.92 15.28
N PRO A 59 -4.67 -9.85 15.49
CA PRO A 59 -5.67 -9.68 16.52
C PRO A 59 -4.97 -9.35 17.83
N LEU A 60 -5.42 -8.31 18.53
CA LEU A 60 -5.05 -8.13 19.93
C LEU A 60 -5.42 -9.44 20.62
N HIS A 61 -4.43 -10.24 21.01
CA HIS A 61 -4.69 -11.33 21.92
C HIS A 61 -5.36 -10.70 23.13
N ASP A 62 -6.64 -11.02 23.34
CA ASP A 62 -7.25 -10.85 24.64
C ASP A 62 -6.45 -11.74 25.58
N THR A 63 -5.46 -11.16 26.25
CA THR A 63 -4.81 -11.77 27.40
C THR A 63 -5.81 -11.75 28.55
N LEU A 64 -6.88 -12.54 28.42
CA LEU A 64 -7.72 -12.96 29.52
C LEU A 64 -6.97 -14.11 30.23
N HIS A 65 -6.06 -13.71 31.11
CA HIS A 65 -5.69 -14.50 32.28
C HIS A 65 -6.58 -14.11 33.45
#